data_AF-A0A7C5REM4-F1
#
_entry.id   AF-A0A7C5REM4-F1
#
_cell.length_a   1.000
_cell.length_b   1.000
_cell.length_c   1.000
_cell.angle_alpha   90.00
_cell.angle_beta   90.00
_cell.angle_gamma   90.00
#
_symmetry.space_group_name_H-M   'P 1'
#
loop_
_entity.id
_entity.type
_entity.pdbx_description
1 polymer ?
#
loop_
_entity_poly.entity_id
_entity_poly.type
_entity_poly.pdbx_seq_one_letter_code
_entity_poly.pdbx_strand_id
1 'polypeptide(L)'
;MARTYVPADLTLHDPTSLAWALAWARRMAGDVPTEGGAWAPTSLADEEWQGWLKATSVTANAVTYYRPHEAAARALESDPRRLLALNLGGVSQQYRDPAQVAAQIRAAGGWVDELIRQRSGASPVEELWPVF
;
A
#
# COMPACT_ATOMS: atom_id res chain seq x y z
N MET A 1 11.30 1.31 -16.84
CA MET A 1 10.41 0.88 -15.74
C MET A 1 9.17 1.75 -15.80
N ALA A 2 8.00 1.13 -15.84
CA ALA A 2 6.73 1.83 -16.03
C ALA A 2 6.16 2.33 -14.69
N ARG A 3 5.34 3.37 -14.74
CA ARG A 3 4.53 3.83 -13.60
C ARG A 3 3.08 3.82 -14.05
N THR A 4 2.25 3.05 -13.38
CA THR A 4 0.86 2.85 -13.76
C THR A 4 -0.05 3.13 -12.58
N TYR A 5 -1.13 3.86 -12.83
CA TYR A 5 -2.21 4.04 -11.87
C TYR A 5 -3.53 4.09 -12.63
N VAL A 6 -4.37 3.08 -12.41
CA VAL A 6 -5.71 2.99 -12.99
C VAL A 6 -6.71 3.12 -11.84
N PRO A 7 -7.37 4.29 -11.67
CA PRO A 7 -8.27 4.52 -10.54
C PRO A 7 -9.43 3.52 -10.47
N ALA A 8 -9.88 3.00 -11.62
CA ALA A 8 -10.95 2.01 -11.70
C ALA A 8 -10.62 0.70 -10.96
N ASP A 9 -9.34 0.34 -10.87
CA ASP A 9 -8.90 -0.88 -10.20
C ASP A 9 -9.22 -0.86 -8.70
N LEU A 10 -9.40 0.32 -8.09
CA LEU A 10 -9.75 0.46 -6.67
C LEU A 10 -11.13 -0.13 -6.32
N THR A 11 -12.02 -0.24 -7.31
CA THR A 11 -13.40 -0.75 -7.13
C THR A 11 -13.49 -2.27 -6.99
N LEU A 12 -12.41 -3.00 -7.31
CA LEU A 12 -12.39 -4.47 -7.31
C LEU A 12 -12.42 -5.08 -5.89
N HIS A 13 -11.88 -4.38 -4.89
CA HIS A 13 -11.77 -4.86 -3.50
C HIS A 13 -11.28 -6.31 -3.38
N ASP A 14 -10.31 -6.70 -4.23
CA ASP A 14 -9.88 -8.09 -4.37
C ASP A 14 -8.42 -8.31 -3.95
N PRO A 15 -8.17 -8.90 -2.76
CA PRO A 15 -6.81 -9.08 -2.24
C PRO A 15 -5.93 -10.05 -3.04
N THR A 16 -6.47 -10.81 -3.99
CA THR A 16 -5.66 -11.66 -4.88
C THR A 16 -5.25 -10.94 -6.17
N SER A 17 -5.83 -9.76 -6.45
CA SER A 17 -5.53 -8.97 -7.64
C SER A 17 -4.34 -8.05 -7.41
N LEU A 18 -3.27 -8.29 -8.17
CA LEU A 18 -2.09 -7.43 -8.15
C LEU A 18 -2.42 -5.99 -8.61
N ALA A 19 -3.29 -5.84 -9.61
CA ALA A 19 -3.69 -4.54 -10.13
C ALA A 19 -4.43 -3.71 -9.08
N TRP A 20 -5.39 -4.33 -8.37
CA TRP A 20 -6.08 -3.71 -7.24
C TRP A 20 -5.10 -3.33 -6.13
N ALA A 21 -4.22 -4.26 -5.74
CA ALA A 21 -3.28 -4.04 -4.65
C ALA A 21 -2.29 -2.91 -4.96
N LEU A 22 -1.80 -2.83 -6.21
CA LEU A 22 -0.95 -1.76 -6.71
C LEU A 22 -1.66 -0.41 -6.68
N ALA A 23 -2.87 -0.34 -7.24
CA ALA A 23 -3.65 0.90 -7.26
C ALA A 23 -3.95 1.40 -5.84
N TRP A 24 -4.29 0.49 -4.92
CA TRP A 24 -4.58 0.82 -3.53
C TRP A 24 -3.34 1.31 -2.79
N ALA A 25 -2.22 0.57 -2.87
CA ALA A 25 -0.97 0.95 -2.20
C ALA A 25 -0.46 2.31 -2.66
N ARG A 26 -0.46 2.54 -3.98
CA ARG A 26 -0.12 3.84 -4.59
C ARG A 26 -1.02 4.96 -4.06
N ARG A 27 -2.34 4.76 -4.08
CA ARG A 27 -3.31 5.76 -3.62
C ARG A 27 -3.07 6.16 -2.16
N MET A 28 -2.83 5.19 -1.30
CA MET A 28 -2.67 5.43 0.14
C MET A 28 -1.30 6.00 0.50
N ALA A 29 -0.26 5.67 -0.27
CA ALA A 29 1.05 6.30 -0.15
C ALA A 29 1.13 7.69 -0.81
N GLY A 30 0.06 8.15 -1.47
CA GLY A 30 0.06 9.38 -2.26
C GLY A 30 0.93 9.31 -3.53
N ASP A 31 1.32 8.10 -3.95
CA ASP A 31 2.15 7.85 -5.12
C ASP A 31 1.29 7.68 -6.38
N VAL A 32 0.57 8.75 -6.73
CA VAL A 32 -0.36 8.83 -7.86
C VAL A 32 0.00 10.02 -8.77
N PRO A 33 -0.36 9.99 -10.07
CA PRO A 33 -0.13 11.13 -10.94
C PRO A 33 -0.93 12.36 -10.48
N THR A 34 -0.33 13.53 -10.68
CA THR A 34 -0.97 14.84 -10.48
C THR A 34 -2.08 15.10 -11.51
N GLU A 35 -2.84 16.18 -11.35
CA GLU A 35 -3.95 16.56 -12.23
C GLU A 35 -3.53 16.75 -13.71
N GLY A 36 -2.23 16.92 -13.99
CA GLY A 36 -1.65 16.94 -15.34
C GLY A 36 -1.12 15.60 -15.86
N GLY A 37 -1.37 14.49 -15.16
CA GLY A 37 -0.84 13.17 -15.51
C GLY A 37 0.64 12.96 -15.18
N ALA A 38 1.31 13.96 -14.60
CA ALA A 38 2.72 13.91 -14.25
C ALA A 38 2.92 13.20 -12.90
N TRP A 39 3.93 12.33 -12.84
CA TRP A 39 4.35 11.63 -11.63
C TRP A 39 5.27 12.51 -10.77
N ALA A 40 5.18 12.38 -9.45
CA ALA A 40 6.14 13.01 -8.55
C ALA A 40 7.56 12.48 -8.81
N PRO A 41 8.62 13.28 -8.65
CA PRO A 41 10.01 12.83 -8.86
C PRO A 41 10.40 11.64 -7.96
N THR A 42 9.80 11.54 -6.77
CA THR A 42 10.01 10.45 -5.79
C THR A 42 9.10 9.24 -6.03
N SER A 43 8.31 9.24 -7.11
CA SER A 43 7.37 8.18 -7.43
C SER A 43 8.08 6.87 -7.79
N LEU A 44 7.65 5.77 -7.16
CA LEU A 44 8.19 4.44 -7.40
C LEU A 44 7.70 3.89 -8.74
N ALA A 45 8.56 3.10 -9.37
CA ALA A 45 8.18 2.26 -10.47
C ALA A 45 7.23 1.13 -10.04
N ASP A 46 6.48 0.58 -10.99
CA ASP A 46 5.55 -0.53 -10.71
C ASP A 46 6.28 -1.74 -10.12
N GLU A 47 7.50 -2.03 -10.58
CA GLU A 47 8.30 -3.15 -10.11
C GLU A 47 8.74 -2.99 -8.64
N GLU A 48 9.01 -1.75 -8.20
CA GLU A 48 9.34 -1.47 -6.80
C GLU A 48 8.12 -1.68 -5.90
N TRP A 49 6.94 -1.24 -6.34
CA TRP A 49 5.69 -1.51 -5.64
C TRP A 49 5.34 -2.99 -5.61
N GLN A 50 5.55 -3.71 -6.71
CA GLN A 50 5.37 -5.16 -6.75
C GLN A 50 6.30 -5.87 -5.77
N GLY A 51 7.54 -5.38 -5.61
CA GLY A 51 8.46 -5.83 -4.58
C GLY A 51 7.89 -5.69 -3.16
N TRP A 52 7.38 -4.50 -2.83
CA TRP A 52 6.72 -4.27 -1.54
C TRP A 52 5.51 -5.15 -1.32
N LEU A 53 4.61 -5.23 -2.31
CA LEU A 53 3.39 -6.03 -2.25
C LEU A 53 3.69 -7.52 -2.09
N LYS A 54 4.73 -8.03 -2.75
CA LYS A 54 5.16 -9.42 -2.61
C LYS A 54 5.77 -9.66 -1.22
N ALA A 55 6.60 -8.74 -0.73
CA ALA A 55 7.22 -8.84 0.59
C ALA A 55 6.22 -8.79 1.75
N THR A 56 5.03 -8.21 1.54
CA THR A 56 3.96 -8.16 2.54
C THR A 56 2.81 -9.12 2.24
N SER A 57 2.87 -9.90 1.15
CA SER A 57 1.83 -10.86 0.81
C SER A 57 1.84 -12.08 1.73
N VAL A 58 0.67 -12.70 1.89
CA VAL A 58 0.49 -13.98 2.58
C VAL A 58 0.03 -15.01 1.56
N THR A 59 0.58 -16.22 1.61
CA THR A 59 0.15 -17.31 0.73
C THR A 59 -0.54 -18.39 1.55
N ALA A 60 -1.79 -18.68 1.23
CA ALA A 60 -2.60 -19.70 1.89
C ALA A 60 -3.35 -20.51 0.82
N ASN A 61 -3.39 -21.83 0.97
CA ASN A 61 -4.04 -22.73 0.00
C ASN A 61 -3.57 -22.50 -1.46
N ALA A 62 -2.26 -22.25 -1.65
CA ALA A 62 -1.64 -21.89 -2.93
C ALA A 62 -2.15 -20.59 -3.59
N VAL A 63 -2.93 -19.78 -2.87
CA VAL A 63 -3.38 -18.45 -3.30
C VAL A 63 -2.57 -17.38 -2.57
N THR A 64 -2.01 -16.43 -3.33
CA THR A 64 -1.33 -15.27 -2.77
C THR A 64 -2.33 -14.14 -2.54
N TYR A 65 -2.33 -13.62 -1.32
CA TYR A 65 -3.13 -12.49 -0.88
C TYR A 65 -2.22 -11.32 -0.59
N TYR A 66 -2.39 -10.23 -1.32
CA TYR A 66 -1.64 -9.00 -1.16
C TYR A 66 -2.18 -8.16 -0.01
N ARG A 67 -1.26 -7.56 0.75
CA ARG A 67 -1.55 -6.63 1.84
C ARG A 67 -1.10 -5.22 1.45
N PRO A 68 -1.87 -4.50 0.63
CA PRO A 68 -1.46 -3.22 0.09
C PRO A 68 -1.31 -2.12 1.15
N HIS A 69 -2.03 -2.23 2.27
CA HIS A 69 -1.87 -1.36 3.44
C HIS A 69 -0.54 -1.53 4.14
N GLU A 70 -0.10 -2.77 4.33
CA GLU A 70 1.21 -3.04 4.92
C GLU A 70 2.33 -2.63 3.94
N ALA A 71 2.15 -2.87 2.64
CA ALA A 71 3.10 -2.42 1.63
C ALA A 71 3.25 -0.89 1.61
N ALA A 72 2.14 -0.15 1.61
CA ALA A 72 2.15 1.31 1.63
C ALA A 72 2.74 1.86 2.94
N ALA A 73 2.38 1.28 4.08
CA ALA A 73 2.94 1.67 5.38
C ALA A 73 4.46 1.48 5.43
N ARG A 74 4.96 0.30 5.02
CA ARG A 74 6.40 0.02 4.99
C ARG A 74 7.15 0.89 4.00
N ALA A 75 6.58 1.17 2.83
CA ALA A 75 7.19 2.06 1.85
C ALA A 75 7.39 3.48 2.43
N LEU A 76 6.41 4.00 3.17
CA LEU A 76 6.52 5.31 3.84
C LEU A 76 7.49 5.31 5.02
N GLU A 77 7.54 4.23 5.80
CA GLU A 77 8.52 4.07 6.88
C GLU A 77 9.95 3.98 6.35
N SER A 78 10.15 3.34 5.20
CA SER A 78 11.47 3.20 4.56
C SER A 78 11.98 4.50 3.93
N ASP A 79 11.08 5.39 3.52
CA ASP A 79 11.42 6.69 2.93
C ASP A 79 10.45 7.80 3.40
N PRO A 80 10.70 8.37 4.59
CA PRO A 80 9.91 9.45 5.18
C PRO A 80 9.71 10.68 4.31
N ARG A 81 10.61 10.92 3.35
CA ARG A 81 10.58 12.13 2.50
C ARG A 81 9.39 12.13 1.54
N ARG A 82 8.71 10.99 1.37
CA ARG A 82 7.51 10.81 0.56
C ARG A 82 6.29 11.56 1.12
N LEU A 83 6.20 11.71 2.43
CA LEU A 83 5.07 12.41 3.09
C LEU A 83 5.14 13.93 2.96
N LEU A 84 6.31 14.47 2.64
CA LEU A 84 6.51 15.91 2.45
C LEU A 84 5.74 16.48 1.25
N ALA A 85 5.19 15.61 0.39
CA ALA A 85 4.55 15.99 -0.86
C ALA A 85 3.02 15.81 -0.88
N LEU A 86 2.37 15.52 0.26
CA LEU A 86 0.90 15.37 0.33
C LEU A 86 0.21 16.75 0.33
N ASN A 87 0.35 17.47 -0.79
CA ASN A 87 -0.35 18.71 -1.10
C ASN A 87 -1.79 18.37 -1.53
N LEU A 88 -2.70 18.32 -0.56
CA LEU A 88 -4.14 18.42 -0.82
C LEU A 88 -4.56 19.89 -0.72
N GLY A 89 -4.83 20.52 -1.86
CA GLY A 89 -5.63 21.75 -1.93
C GLY A 89 -5.07 23.01 -1.25
N GLY A 90 -3.74 23.21 -1.23
CA GLY A 90 -3.14 24.46 -0.76
C GLY A 90 -2.98 24.59 0.76
N VAL A 91 -3.28 23.53 1.53
CA VAL A 91 -2.96 23.46 2.96
C VAL A 91 -1.73 22.58 3.15
N SER A 92 -0.56 23.22 3.26
CA SER A 92 0.69 22.57 3.64
C SER A 92 0.65 22.22 5.14
N GLN A 93 0.09 21.06 5.50
CA GLN A 93 0.26 20.52 6.85
C GLN A 93 1.68 20.01 7.02
N GLN A 94 2.46 20.72 7.83
CA GLN A 94 3.77 20.28 8.28
C GLN A 94 3.63 19.05 9.20
N TYR A 95 4.19 17.93 8.74
CA TYR A 95 4.63 16.76 9.49
C TYR A 95 3.59 16.06 10.39
N ARG A 96 2.77 15.18 9.80
CA ARG A 96 2.44 13.93 10.51
C ARG A 96 3.72 13.10 10.53
N ASP A 97 4.16 12.69 11.71
CA ASP A 97 5.23 11.71 11.88
C ASP A 97 4.99 10.52 10.91
N PRO A 98 5.98 10.14 10.08
CA PRO A 98 5.83 9.02 9.16
C PRO A 98 5.30 7.75 9.81
N ALA A 99 5.69 7.49 11.07
CA ALA A 99 5.18 6.37 11.83
C ALA A 99 3.67 6.51 12.11
N GLN A 100 3.19 7.72 12.41
CA GLN A 100 1.76 7.99 12.60
C GLN A 100 0.96 7.82 11.31
N VAL A 101 1.50 8.25 10.16
CA VAL A 101 0.82 8.06 8.87
C VAL A 101 0.78 6.59 8.49
N ALA A 102 1.90 5.87 8.65
CA ALA A 102 1.96 4.44 8.44
C ALA A 102 0.96 3.69 9.34
N ALA A 103 0.86 4.06 10.62
CA ALA A 103 -0.13 3.51 11.54
C ALA A 103 -1.58 3.80 11.08
N GLN A 104 -1.87 5.01 10.60
CA GLN A 104 -3.19 5.36 10.05
C GLN A 104 -3.51 4.56 8.79
N ILE A 105 -2.53 4.30 7.91
CA ILE A 105 -2.72 3.48 6.71
C ILE A 105 -3.01 2.03 7.10
N ARG A 106 -2.27 1.47 8.05
CA ARG A 106 -2.54 0.12 8.58
C ARG A 106 -3.95 0.03 9.16
N ALA A 107 -4.36 1.01 9.98
CA ALA A 107 -5.70 1.05 10.55
C ALA A 107 -6.78 1.17 9.48
N ALA A 108 -6.60 2.05 8.49
CA ALA A 108 -7.54 2.22 7.37
C ALA A 108 -7.65 0.98 6.47
N GLY A 109 -6.57 0.20 6.38
CA GLY A 109 -6.50 -1.05 5.62
C GLY A 109 -6.81 -2.31 6.41
N GLY A 110 -7.10 -2.23 7.72
CA GLY A 110 -7.31 -3.40 8.57
C GLY A 110 -8.44 -4.32 8.11
N TRP A 111 -9.44 -3.77 7.39
CA TRP A 111 -10.51 -4.56 6.78
C TRP A 111 -10.00 -5.50 5.67
N VAL A 112 -8.86 -5.21 5.03
CA VAL A 112 -8.24 -6.09 4.04
C VAL A 112 -7.71 -7.36 4.71
N ASP A 113 -7.06 -7.22 5.86
CA ASP A 113 -6.58 -8.39 6.62
C ASP A 113 -7.75 -9.27 7.09
N GLU A 114 -8.87 -8.64 7.49
CA GLU A 114 -10.10 -9.34 7.81
C GLU A 114 -10.69 -10.09 6.60
N LEU A 115 -10.71 -9.44 5.42
CA LEU A 115 -11.16 -10.08 4.18
C LEU A 115 -10.27 -11.28 3.79
N ILE A 116 -8.95 -11.14 3.95
CA ILE A 116 -8.00 -12.24 3.72
C ILE A 116 -8.28 -13.38 4.70
N ARG A 117 -8.50 -13.09 5.98
CA ARG A 117 -8.84 -14.08 7.00
C ARG A 117 -10.11 -14.85 6.65
N GLN A 118 -11.16 -14.15 6.23
CA GLN A 118 -12.43 -14.76 5.82
C GLN A 118 -12.27 -15.68 4.59
N ARG A 119 -11.42 -15.30 3.62
CA ARG A 119 -11.23 -16.08 2.38
C ARG A 119 -10.24 -17.22 2.52
N SER A 120 -9.19 -17.04 3.31
CA SER A 120 -8.08 -18.00 3.42
C SER A 120 -8.17 -18.91 4.64
N GLY A 121 -8.88 -18.49 5.70
CA GLY A 121 -8.85 -19.14 7.01
C GLY A 121 -7.59 -18.84 7.83
N ALA A 122 -6.63 -18.07 7.29
CA ALA A 122 -5.37 -17.72 7.95
C ALA A 122 -5.41 -16.25 8.41
N SER A 123 -4.92 -15.97 9.62
CA SER A 123 -4.74 -14.60 10.10
C SER A 123 -3.43 -14.02 9.56
N PRO A 124 -3.45 -12.93 8.77
CA PRO A 124 -2.23 -12.28 8.27
C PRO A 124 -1.39 -11.60 9.37
N VAL A 125 -1.94 -11.52 10.59
CA VAL A 125 -1.34 -10.85 11.75
C VAL A 125 -0.69 -11.85 12.71
N GLU A 126 -1.01 -13.15 12.62
CA GLU A 126 -0.44 -14.18 13.49
C GLU A 126 0.88 -14.78 12.99
N GLU A 127 1.30 -14.50 11.74
CA GLU A 127 2.66 -14.77 11.26
C GLU A 127 3.67 -13.70 11.74
N LEU A 128 3.66 -13.37 13.03
CA LEU A 128 4.71 -12.56 13.64
C LEU A 128 5.88 -13.46 14.06
N TRP A 129 6.62 -13.98 13.07
CA TRP A 129 7.95 -14.59 13.17
C TRP A 129 8.15 -15.78 14.15
N PRO A 130 9.00 -16.78 13.81
CA PRO A 130 9.50 -17.69 14.82
C PRO A 130 10.31 -16.89 15.84
N VAL A 131 9.97 -17.02 17.12
CA VAL A 131 10.86 -16.65 18.23
C VAL A 131 12.14 -17.46 18.03
N PHE A 132 13.22 -16.80 17.60
CA PHE A 132 14.57 -17.35 17.64
C PHE A 132 15.22 -17.01 18.98
#